data_AF-A0A3Q9FB91-F1
#
_entry.id   AF-A0A3Q9FB91-F1
#
_cell.length_a   1.000
_cell.length_b   1.000
_cell.length_c   1.000
_cell.angle_alpha   90.00
_cell.angle_beta   90.00
_cell.angle_gamma   90.00
#
_symmetry.space_group_name_H-M   'P 1'
#
loop_
_entity.id
_entity.type
_entity.pdbx_description
1 polymer ?
#
loop_
_entity_poly.entity_id
_entity_poly.type
_entity_poly.pdbx_seq_one_letter_code
_entity_poly.pdbx_strand_id
1 'polypeptide(L)'
;VIMSELERGSEIMAQINSGQKSWGDLFERHDFFYRYKFYLCIVAATVSTDEEHLKWSGMVESRLRQLILKLEVTEGVEIAHPYVKDFSDSFLIEGFKPEDVISSYGTLQGEAFIKTLKKPSPEDKDEKQIHLTKLFVGLDIKLSKTAGQADGIKKLDIQYPCSEFYSVCKGWATFNEELHHIQIKNVKLYDLPSDVYIEGEVRPKKVNKKRKKDSQSDQLKRAKSVSASTTSVTS
;
A
#
# COMPACT_ATOMS: atom_id res chain seq x y z
N VAL A 1 -15.09 -5.80 -7.03
CA VAL A 1 -15.09 -4.33 -7.19
C VAL A 1 -16.32 -3.84 -7.94
N ILE A 2 -16.49 -4.17 -9.23
CA ILE A 2 -17.63 -3.68 -10.04
C ILE A 2 -18.99 -3.97 -9.39
N MET A 3 -19.22 -5.20 -8.93
CA MET A 3 -20.49 -5.57 -8.25
C MET A 3 -20.76 -4.71 -7.01
N SER A 4 -19.74 -4.46 -6.19
CA SER A 4 -19.87 -3.61 -5.00
C SER A 4 -20.16 -2.15 -5.35
N GLU A 5 -19.60 -1.62 -6.44
CA GLU A 5 -19.93 -0.27 -6.91
C GLU A 5 -21.33 -0.19 -7.55
N LEU A 6 -21.81 -1.27 -8.19
CA LEU A 6 -23.20 -1.35 -8.68
C LEU A 6 -24.21 -1.39 -7.51
N GLU A 7 -23.91 -2.15 -6.46
CA GLU A 7 -24.70 -2.18 -5.23
C GLU A 7 -24.75 -0.80 -4.56
N ARG A 8 -23.57 -0.16 -4.36
CA ARG A 8 -23.48 1.23 -3.85
C ARG A 8 -24.31 2.19 -4.71
N GLY A 9 -24.20 2.10 -6.04
CA GLY A 9 -24.96 2.93 -6.97
C GLY A 9 -26.46 2.73 -6.82
N SER A 10 -26.92 1.49 -6.68
CA SER A 10 -28.34 1.16 -6.45
C SER A 10 -28.87 1.77 -5.15
N GLU A 11 -28.10 1.66 -4.06
CA GLU A 11 -28.46 2.24 -2.77
C GLU A 11 -28.56 3.77 -2.82
N ILE A 12 -27.60 4.43 -3.47
CA ILE A 12 -27.61 5.90 -3.64
C ILE A 12 -28.80 6.32 -4.50
N MET A 13 -29.09 5.63 -5.61
CA MET A 13 -30.24 5.94 -6.45
C MET A 13 -31.57 5.78 -5.71
N ALA A 14 -31.70 4.77 -4.85
CA ALA A 14 -32.89 4.61 -4.00
C ALA A 14 -33.04 5.80 -3.01
N GLN A 15 -31.93 6.29 -2.45
CA GLN A 15 -31.92 7.46 -1.57
C GLN A 15 -32.19 8.78 -2.31
N ILE A 16 -31.78 8.90 -3.58
CA ILE A 16 -32.14 10.04 -4.44
C ILE A 16 -33.65 10.02 -4.70
N ASN A 17 -34.23 8.86 -5.02
CA ASN A 17 -35.65 8.72 -5.28
C ASN A 17 -36.52 9.03 -4.04
N SER A 18 -36.00 8.80 -2.84
CA SER A 18 -36.65 9.18 -1.58
C SER A 18 -36.36 10.61 -1.12
N GLY A 19 -35.58 11.39 -1.88
CA GLY A 19 -35.23 12.78 -1.57
C GLY A 19 -34.17 12.97 -0.47
N GLN A 20 -33.46 11.91 -0.08
CA GLN A 20 -32.44 11.94 0.98
C GLN A 20 -31.04 12.31 0.47
N LYS A 21 -30.79 12.08 -0.82
CA LYS A 21 -29.50 12.33 -1.49
C LYS A 21 -29.69 13.08 -2.81
N SER A 22 -28.58 13.59 -3.33
CA SER A 22 -28.48 14.27 -4.61
C SER A 22 -27.70 13.46 -5.64
N TRP A 23 -27.81 13.83 -6.92
CA TRP A 23 -26.98 13.25 -7.98
C TRP A 23 -25.48 13.47 -7.76
N GLY A 24 -25.09 14.52 -7.03
CA GLY A 24 -23.70 14.76 -6.64
C GLY A 24 -23.11 13.60 -5.83
N ASP A 25 -23.91 12.99 -4.96
CA ASP A 25 -23.47 11.89 -4.08
C ASP A 25 -23.13 10.61 -4.87
N LEU A 26 -23.77 10.41 -6.02
CA LEU A 26 -23.48 9.27 -6.92
C LEU A 26 -22.10 9.43 -7.58
N PHE A 27 -21.73 10.66 -7.91
CA PHE A 27 -20.47 11.01 -8.59
C PHE A 27 -19.35 11.44 -7.63
N GLU A 28 -19.54 11.25 -6.33
CA GLU A 28 -18.46 11.42 -5.35
C GLU A 28 -17.23 10.60 -5.75
N ARG A 29 -16.05 11.19 -5.54
CA ARG A 29 -14.78 10.53 -5.83
C ARG A 29 -14.67 9.25 -5.00
N HIS A 30 -14.13 8.20 -5.63
CA HIS A 30 -13.88 6.93 -4.98
C HIS A 30 -12.95 7.07 -3.76
N ASP A 31 -13.05 6.16 -2.81
CA ASP A 31 -12.24 6.12 -1.58
C ASP A 31 -11.03 5.18 -1.68
N PHE A 32 -10.56 4.86 -2.90
CA PHE A 32 -9.50 3.86 -3.14
C PHE A 32 -8.29 4.00 -2.20
N PHE A 33 -7.77 5.22 -2.00
CA PHE A 33 -6.60 5.52 -1.13
C PHE A 33 -6.94 5.69 0.36
N TYR A 34 -8.13 5.22 0.76
CA TYR A 34 -8.64 5.16 2.13
C TYR A 34 -9.12 3.75 2.51
N ARG A 35 -9.57 2.99 1.51
CA ARG A 35 -10.24 1.68 1.66
C ARG A 35 -9.33 0.56 2.17
N TYR A 36 -8.06 0.54 1.78
CA TYR A 36 -7.15 -0.58 2.07
C TYR A 36 -6.12 -0.23 3.14
N LYS A 37 -5.66 -1.23 3.90
CA LYS A 37 -4.56 -1.05 4.87
C LYS A 37 -3.18 -1.10 4.21
N PHE A 38 -3.07 -1.86 3.13
CA PHE A 38 -1.83 -2.13 2.40
C PHE A 38 -2.06 -1.91 0.92
N TYR A 39 -1.04 -1.38 0.25
CA TYR A 39 -1.00 -1.13 -1.17
C TYR A 39 0.32 -1.66 -1.72
N LEU A 40 0.31 -2.16 -2.96
CA LEU A 40 1.53 -2.30 -3.75
C LEU A 40 1.69 -1.05 -4.60
N CYS A 41 2.89 -0.48 -4.58
CA CYS A 41 3.32 0.57 -5.49
C CYS A 41 4.31 -0.04 -6.47
N ILE A 42 3.93 -0.12 -7.74
CA ILE A 42 4.77 -0.61 -8.83
C ILE A 42 5.36 0.61 -9.51
N VAL A 43 6.67 0.79 -9.45
CA VAL A 43 7.41 1.88 -10.06
C VAL A 43 8.13 1.35 -11.29
N ALA A 44 7.74 1.82 -12.47
CA ALA A 44 8.53 1.68 -13.69
C ALA A 44 9.39 2.94 -13.85
N ALA A 45 10.68 2.77 -14.13
CA ALA A 45 11.56 3.90 -14.37
C ALA A 45 12.42 3.69 -15.62
N THR A 46 12.72 4.78 -16.30
CA THR A 46 13.61 4.79 -17.46
C THR A 46 14.62 5.92 -17.32
N VAL A 47 15.90 5.60 -17.45
CA VAL A 47 17.01 6.56 -17.49
C VAL A 47 17.41 6.79 -18.95
N SER A 48 16.53 7.46 -19.70
CA SER A 48 16.66 7.69 -21.14
C SER A 48 15.69 8.81 -21.54
N THR A 49 15.19 8.80 -22.78
CA THR A 49 14.17 9.71 -23.29
C THR A 49 12.76 9.37 -22.79
N ASP A 50 11.87 10.38 -22.81
CA ASP A 50 10.44 10.21 -22.50
C ASP A 50 9.75 9.22 -23.44
N GLU A 51 10.13 9.20 -24.73
CA GLU A 51 9.59 8.23 -25.69
C GLU A 51 9.92 6.78 -25.32
N GLU A 52 11.14 6.53 -24.84
CA GLU A 52 11.52 5.20 -24.38
C GLU A 52 10.82 4.84 -23.07
N HIS A 53 10.63 5.84 -22.20
CA HIS A 53 9.83 5.66 -20.99
C HIS A 53 8.39 5.27 -21.29
N LEU A 54 7.74 5.95 -22.24
CA LEU A 54 6.36 5.66 -22.62
C LEU A 54 6.17 4.21 -23.10
N LYS A 55 7.15 3.67 -23.84
CA LYS A 55 7.14 2.25 -24.24
C LYS A 55 7.31 1.33 -23.03
N TRP A 56 8.26 1.63 -22.16
CA TRP A 56 8.55 0.81 -20.98
C TRP A 56 7.40 0.82 -19.96
N SER A 57 6.93 2.00 -19.56
CA SER A 57 5.83 2.16 -18.60
C SER A 57 4.54 1.56 -19.16
N GLY A 58 4.23 1.79 -20.45
CA GLY A 58 3.09 1.16 -21.12
C GLY A 58 3.19 -0.37 -21.18
N MET A 59 4.39 -0.93 -21.37
CA MET A 59 4.59 -2.37 -21.29
C MET A 59 4.31 -2.89 -19.87
N VAL A 60 4.89 -2.26 -18.83
CA VAL A 60 4.65 -2.63 -17.43
C VAL A 60 3.16 -2.54 -17.07
N GLU A 61 2.49 -1.46 -17.47
CA GLU A 61 1.05 -1.24 -17.27
C GLU A 61 0.22 -2.34 -17.95
N SER A 62 0.53 -2.68 -19.20
CA SER A 62 -0.18 -3.73 -19.96
C SER A 62 -0.07 -5.12 -19.31
N ARG A 63 0.99 -5.35 -18.51
CA ARG A 63 1.23 -6.61 -17.82
C ARG A 63 0.76 -6.61 -16.36
N LEU A 64 0.38 -5.46 -15.80
CA LEU A 64 -0.05 -5.33 -14.40
C LEU A 64 -1.13 -6.36 -14.03
N ARG A 65 -2.06 -6.66 -14.95
CA ARG A 65 -3.10 -7.67 -14.74
C ARG A 65 -2.55 -9.07 -14.43
N GLN A 66 -1.39 -9.45 -14.97
CA GLN A 66 -0.78 -10.74 -14.68
C GLN A 66 -0.29 -10.83 -13.24
N LEU A 67 0.25 -9.74 -12.69
CA LEU A 67 0.61 -9.64 -11.28
C LEU A 67 -0.64 -9.76 -10.40
N ILE A 68 -1.71 -9.04 -10.75
CA ILE A 68 -2.97 -9.06 -9.99
C ILE A 68 -3.56 -10.47 -9.94
N LEU A 69 -3.64 -11.16 -11.07
CA LEU A 69 -4.15 -12.54 -11.13
C LEU A 69 -3.34 -13.50 -10.24
N LYS A 70 -2.01 -13.34 -10.17
CA LYS A 70 -1.15 -14.12 -9.27
C LYS A 70 -1.35 -13.74 -7.80
N LEU A 71 -1.57 -12.45 -7.50
CA LEU A 71 -1.84 -11.98 -6.15
C LEU A 71 -3.19 -12.49 -5.62
N GLU A 72 -4.25 -12.51 -6.45
CA GLU A 72 -5.58 -12.97 -6.05
C GLU A 72 -5.62 -14.46 -5.67
N VAL A 73 -4.70 -15.28 -6.21
CA VAL A 73 -4.58 -16.70 -5.83
C VAL A 73 -3.57 -16.94 -4.70
N THR A 74 -2.88 -15.89 -4.23
CA THR A 74 -1.90 -16.00 -3.14
C THR A 74 -2.62 -16.11 -1.81
N GLU A 75 -2.25 -17.11 -0.99
CA GLU A 75 -2.88 -17.34 0.31
C GLU A 75 -2.80 -16.08 1.20
N GLY A 76 -3.93 -15.70 1.77
CA GLY A 76 -4.06 -14.52 2.63
C GLY A 76 -4.42 -13.23 1.88
N VAL A 77 -4.37 -13.18 0.54
CA VAL A 77 -4.95 -12.08 -0.25
C VAL A 77 -6.41 -12.39 -0.55
N GLU A 78 -7.32 -11.51 -0.14
CA GLU A 78 -8.73 -11.63 -0.50
C GLU A 78 -9.06 -10.83 -1.76
N ILE A 79 -8.48 -9.64 -1.89
CA ILE A 79 -8.70 -8.74 -3.02
C ILE A 79 -7.36 -8.09 -3.39
N ALA A 80 -7.05 -8.08 -4.69
CA ALA A 80 -6.03 -7.22 -5.28
C ALA A 80 -6.70 -6.25 -6.26
N HIS A 81 -6.93 -5.01 -5.81
CA HIS A 81 -7.68 -4.01 -6.57
C HIS A 81 -6.73 -3.03 -7.27
N PRO A 82 -6.55 -3.08 -8.60
CA PRO A 82 -5.76 -2.08 -9.32
C PRO A 82 -6.42 -0.70 -9.27
N TYR A 83 -5.60 0.33 -9.11
CA TYR A 83 -6.01 1.69 -9.40
C TYR A 83 -6.06 1.93 -10.91
N VAL A 84 -7.00 2.76 -11.35
CA VAL A 84 -7.30 2.97 -12.78
C VAL A 84 -6.41 4.00 -13.46
N LYS A 85 -5.61 4.75 -12.70
CA LYS A 85 -4.70 5.78 -13.22
C LYS A 85 -3.28 5.54 -12.72
N ASP A 86 -2.33 5.93 -13.55
CA ASP A 86 -0.94 6.04 -13.18
C ASP A 86 -0.59 7.44 -12.66
N PHE A 87 0.61 7.57 -12.11
CA PHE A 87 1.20 8.85 -11.72
C PHE A 87 2.61 8.91 -12.27
N SER A 88 2.86 9.91 -13.10
CA SER A 88 4.11 10.02 -13.83
C SER A 88 4.83 11.34 -13.53
N ASP A 89 6.14 11.26 -13.30
CA ASP A 89 7.02 12.39 -13.05
C ASP A 89 8.35 12.20 -13.77
N SER A 90 9.07 13.29 -14.01
CA SER A 90 10.42 13.26 -14.56
C SER A 90 11.33 14.18 -13.76
N PHE A 91 12.58 13.76 -13.57
CA PHE A 91 13.56 14.47 -12.78
C PHE A 91 14.93 14.44 -13.44
N LEU A 92 15.72 15.48 -13.22
CA LEU A 92 17.13 15.51 -13.56
C LEU A 92 17.92 14.67 -12.56
N ILE A 93 18.88 13.88 -13.05
CA ILE A 93 19.73 12.99 -12.24
C ILE A 93 21.10 13.64 -12.05
N GLU A 94 21.15 14.85 -11.52
CA GLU A 94 22.42 15.52 -11.23
C GLU A 94 22.96 15.06 -9.87
N GLY A 95 24.04 14.28 -9.87
CA GLY A 95 24.74 13.87 -8.64
C GLY A 95 24.03 12.83 -7.78
N PHE A 96 22.87 12.33 -8.21
CA PHE A 96 22.15 11.23 -7.55
C PHE A 96 22.26 9.94 -8.34
N LYS A 97 22.12 8.80 -7.66
CA LYS A 97 22.02 7.52 -8.36
C LYS A 97 20.56 7.25 -8.74
N PRO A 98 20.28 6.69 -9.94
CA PRO A 98 18.91 6.31 -10.32
C PRO A 98 18.22 5.46 -9.26
N GLU A 99 18.94 4.53 -8.63
CA GLU A 99 18.40 3.62 -7.62
C GLU A 99 17.88 4.36 -6.38
N ASP A 100 18.53 5.47 -5.98
CA ASP A 100 18.12 6.28 -4.83
C ASP A 100 16.81 7.03 -5.15
N VAL A 101 16.66 7.51 -6.39
CA VAL A 101 15.43 8.14 -6.89
C VAL A 101 14.30 7.13 -6.96
N ILE A 102 14.54 5.98 -7.59
CA ILE A 102 13.55 4.92 -7.75
C ILE A 102 13.11 4.43 -6.38
N SER A 103 14.03 4.18 -5.44
CA SER A 103 13.73 3.69 -4.08
C SER A 103 12.98 4.71 -3.22
N SER A 104 13.15 6.00 -3.47
CA SER A 104 12.40 7.06 -2.77
C SER A 104 11.01 7.31 -3.37
N TYR A 105 10.82 7.11 -4.68
CA TYR A 105 9.57 7.43 -5.37
C TYR A 105 8.39 6.52 -4.95
N GLY A 106 7.18 7.06 -4.80
CA GLY A 106 5.97 6.27 -4.49
C GLY A 106 5.72 5.94 -3.01
N THR A 107 6.48 6.56 -2.09
CA THR A 107 6.20 6.52 -0.63
C THR A 107 6.24 7.92 -0.04
N LEU A 108 5.56 8.11 1.09
CA LEU A 108 5.63 9.38 1.83
C LEU A 108 7.03 9.65 2.38
N GLN A 109 7.72 8.62 2.87
CA GLN A 109 9.07 8.75 3.43
C GLN A 109 10.07 9.31 2.42
N GLY A 110 9.99 8.89 1.15
CA GLY A 110 10.86 9.39 0.10
C GLY A 110 10.45 10.75 -0.47
N GLU A 111 9.28 11.28 -0.13
CA GLU A 111 8.75 12.52 -0.72
C GLU A 111 9.66 13.74 -0.46
N ALA A 112 10.27 13.81 0.73
CA ALA A 112 11.21 14.88 1.06
C ALA A 112 12.43 14.86 0.12
N PHE A 113 12.95 13.68 -0.20
CA PHE A 113 14.05 13.51 -1.15
C PHE A 113 13.60 13.86 -2.58
N ILE A 114 12.46 13.33 -3.04
CA ILE A 114 11.94 13.59 -4.39
C ILE A 114 11.73 15.10 -4.63
N LYS A 115 11.28 15.85 -3.61
CA LYS A 115 11.12 17.31 -3.71
C LYS A 115 12.43 18.08 -3.87
N THR A 116 13.57 17.50 -3.55
CA THR A 116 14.89 18.13 -3.78
C THR A 116 15.36 18.02 -5.23
N LEU A 117 14.77 17.11 -6.01
CA LEU A 117 15.13 16.88 -7.40
C LEU A 117 14.54 17.98 -8.30
N LYS A 118 15.34 18.46 -9.26
CA LYS A 118 14.91 19.42 -10.26
C LYS A 118 14.06 18.71 -11.32
N LYS A 119 12.90 19.28 -11.67
CA LYS A 119 12.12 18.82 -12.83
C LYS A 119 12.76 19.35 -14.13
N PRO A 120 12.79 18.54 -15.20
CA PRO A 120 13.36 18.97 -16.47
C PRO A 120 12.54 20.10 -17.08
N SER A 121 13.24 21.07 -17.67
CA SER A 121 12.71 22.14 -18.49
C SER A 121 13.05 21.93 -19.98
N PRO A 122 12.45 22.69 -20.91
CA PRO A 122 12.78 22.57 -22.33
C PRO A 122 14.25 22.83 -22.69
N GLU A 123 15.00 23.49 -21.80
CA GLU A 123 16.44 23.79 -21.96
C GLU A 123 17.33 22.61 -21.53
N ASP A 124 16.82 21.72 -20.68
CA ASP A 124 17.58 20.61 -20.08
C ASP A 124 17.52 19.32 -20.92
N LYS A 125 17.24 19.41 -22.23
CA LYS A 125 17.01 18.23 -23.11
C LYS A 125 18.21 17.28 -23.20
N ASP A 126 19.43 17.82 -23.09
CA ASP A 126 20.67 17.04 -23.18
C ASP A 126 21.15 16.55 -21.81
N GLU A 127 20.50 16.98 -20.72
CA GLU A 127 20.82 16.52 -19.37
C GLU A 127 20.28 15.11 -19.11
N LYS A 128 20.95 14.37 -18.22
CA LYS A 128 20.52 13.01 -17.88
C LYS A 128 19.26 13.04 -17.03
N GLN A 129 18.19 12.45 -17.54
CA GLN A 129 16.87 12.45 -16.90
C GLN A 129 16.46 11.04 -16.48
N ILE A 130 15.63 10.97 -15.45
CA ILE A 130 14.86 9.78 -15.08
C ILE A 130 13.38 10.09 -15.23
N HIS A 131 12.68 9.20 -15.92
CA HIS A 131 11.24 9.22 -16.07
C HIS A 131 10.67 8.08 -15.22
N LEU A 132 9.61 8.36 -14.45
CA LEU A 132 9.03 7.45 -13.47
C LEU A 132 7.52 7.40 -13.64
N THR A 133 6.96 6.19 -13.70
CA THR A 133 5.52 5.94 -13.61
C THR A 133 5.26 5.03 -12.43
N LYS A 134 4.31 5.39 -11.56
CA LYS A 134 3.84 4.51 -10.48
C LYS A 134 2.38 4.10 -10.67
N LEU A 135 2.14 2.82 -10.42
CA LEU A 135 0.83 2.17 -10.41
C LEU A 135 0.55 1.68 -8.99
N PHE A 136 -0.73 1.71 -8.58
CA PHE A 136 -1.13 1.24 -7.26
C PHE A 136 -2.08 0.04 -7.34
N VAL A 137 -1.90 -0.91 -6.42
CA VAL A 137 -2.83 -2.02 -6.20
C VAL A 137 -3.18 -2.06 -4.72
N GLY A 138 -4.45 -1.84 -4.38
CA GLY A 138 -4.95 -1.98 -3.02
C GLY A 138 -5.10 -3.45 -2.65
N LEU A 139 -4.62 -3.84 -1.47
CA LEU A 139 -4.69 -5.21 -0.99
C LEU A 139 -5.63 -5.30 0.22
N ASP A 140 -6.64 -6.18 0.11
CA ASP A 140 -7.35 -6.69 1.27
C ASP A 140 -6.74 -8.02 1.69
N ILE A 141 -6.33 -8.13 2.95
CA ILE A 141 -5.52 -9.25 3.45
C ILE A 141 -6.22 -9.89 4.64
N LYS A 142 -6.59 -11.16 4.51
CA LYS A 142 -7.12 -11.99 5.60
C LYS A 142 -6.02 -12.84 6.21
N LEU A 143 -5.29 -12.25 7.14
CA LEU A 143 -4.34 -12.96 8.01
C LEU A 143 -5.09 -13.61 9.18
N SER A 144 -6.07 -14.48 8.92
CA SER A 144 -6.77 -15.23 9.95
C SER A 144 -6.43 -16.71 9.87
N LYS A 145 -5.89 -17.24 10.97
CA LYS A 145 -5.69 -18.65 11.33
C LYS A 145 -6.33 -19.65 10.35
N THR A 146 -5.50 -20.28 9.53
CA THR A 146 -5.85 -21.56 8.90
C THR A 146 -6.26 -22.52 10.02
N ALA A 147 -7.45 -23.12 9.91
CA ALA A 147 -7.95 -24.08 10.90
C ALA A 147 -6.93 -25.23 11.03
N GLY A 148 -6.21 -25.30 12.16
CA GLY A 148 -5.16 -26.29 12.41
C GLY A 148 -3.77 -25.72 12.74
N GLN A 149 -3.51 -24.41 12.54
CA GLN A 149 -2.26 -23.76 12.97
C GLN A 149 -2.48 -22.83 14.16
N ALA A 150 -1.79 -23.11 15.28
CA ALA A 150 -1.85 -22.31 16.51
C ALA A 150 -1.36 -20.86 16.30
N ASP A 151 -0.43 -20.67 15.36
CA ASP A 151 0.06 -19.40 14.87
C ASP A 151 -0.40 -19.25 13.40
N GLY A 152 -1.50 -18.53 13.16
CA GLY A 152 -1.93 -18.22 11.78
C GLY A 152 -0.83 -17.50 10.99
N ILE A 153 -0.96 -17.48 9.65
CA ILE A 153 0.01 -16.83 8.76
C ILE A 153 0.23 -15.37 9.20
N LYS A 154 1.42 -15.07 9.74
CA LYS A 154 1.77 -13.76 10.31
C LYS A 154 2.20 -12.74 9.25
N LYS A 155 2.55 -13.21 8.04
CA LYS A 155 3.11 -12.39 6.96
C LYS A 155 2.64 -12.91 5.61
N LEU A 156 2.11 -12.01 4.79
CA LEU A 156 1.81 -12.30 3.38
C LEU A 156 3.12 -12.46 2.60
N ASP A 157 3.29 -13.60 1.93
CA ASP A 157 4.41 -13.84 1.03
C ASP A 157 4.00 -13.50 -0.42
N ILE A 158 4.46 -12.35 -0.89
CA ILE A 158 4.26 -11.89 -2.28
C ILE A 158 5.52 -12.07 -3.14
N GLN A 159 6.55 -12.73 -2.62
CA GLN A 159 7.85 -12.80 -3.30
C GLN A 159 7.73 -13.53 -4.64
N TYR A 160 7.01 -14.66 -4.67
CA TYR A 160 6.83 -15.43 -5.91
C TYR A 160 6.03 -14.65 -6.97
N PRO A 161 4.83 -14.09 -6.69
CA PRO A 161 4.12 -13.24 -7.65
C PRO A 161 4.96 -12.08 -8.17
N CYS A 162 5.72 -11.42 -7.29
CA CYS A 162 6.58 -10.30 -7.67
C CYS A 162 7.77 -10.76 -8.54
N SER A 163 8.43 -11.86 -8.20
CA SER A 163 9.54 -12.42 -8.97
C SER A 163 9.11 -12.81 -10.38
N GLU A 164 7.95 -13.45 -10.51
CA GLU A 164 7.38 -13.81 -11.80
C GLU A 164 7.08 -12.57 -12.64
N PHE A 165 6.51 -11.53 -12.02
CA PHE A 165 6.25 -10.28 -12.71
C PHE A 165 7.54 -9.58 -13.17
N TYR A 166 8.59 -9.58 -12.33
CA TYR A 166 9.90 -9.09 -12.75
C TYR A 166 10.43 -9.87 -13.96
N SER A 167 10.33 -11.19 -13.97
CA SER A 167 10.73 -12.02 -15.12
C SER A 167 9.95 -11.67 -16.39
N VAL A 168 8.65 -11.45 -16.29
CA VAL A 168 7.81 -11.01 -17.42
C VAL A 168 8.28 -9.65 -17.96
N CYS A 169 8.51 -8.67 -17.08
CA CYS A 169 8.95 -7.35 -17.50
C CYS A 169 10.37 -7.37 -18.10
N LYS A 170 11.29 -8.13 -17.51
CA LYS A 170 12.66 -8.32 -18.02
C LYS A 170 12.73 -9.12 -19.31
N GLY A 171 11.70 -9.92 -19.61
CA GLY A 171 11.56 -10.65 -20.87
C GLY A 171 11.09 -9.80 -22.05
N TRP A 172 10.86 -8.50 -21.85
CA TRP A 172 10.52 -7.59 -22.95
C TRP A 172 11.70 -7.46 -23.94
N ALA A 173 11.41 -7.52 -25.23
CA ALA A 173 12.43 -7.67 -26.29
C ALA A 173 13.48 -6.54 -26.32
N THR A 174 13.10 -5.33 -25.92
CA THR A 174 13.96 -4.14 -25.87
C THR A 174 14.39 -3.78 -24.45
N PHE A 175 14.18 -4.68 -23.48
CA PHE A 175 14.63 -4.46 -22.11
C PHE A 175 16.16 -4.28 -22.07
N ASN A 176 16.60 -3.35 -21.22
CA ASN A 176 18.00 -3.00 -21.04
C ASN A 176 18.18 -2.66 -19.57
N GLU A 177 19.03 -3.41 -18.86
CA GLU A 177 19.21 -3.28 -17.41
C GLU A 177 19.81 -1.94 -16.97
N GLU A 178 20.50 -1.22 -17.85
CA GLU A 178 21.03 0.11 -17.55
C GLU A 178 19.94 1.19 -17.65
N LEU A 179 19.04 1.04 -18.63
CA LEU A 179 18.01 2.03 -18.94
C LEU A 179 16.71 1.79 -18.19
N HIS A 180 16.26 0.53 -18.14
CA HIS A 180 14.93 0.11 -17.71
C HIS A 180 14.96 -0.48 -16.32
N HIS A 181 14.16 0.10 -15.43
CA HIS A 181 14.08 -0.31 -14.04
C HIS A 181 12.62 -0.57 -13.65
N ILE A 182 12.42 -1.52 -12.73
CA ILE A 182 11.12 -1.80 -12.13
C ILE A 182 11.29 -2.14 -10.66
N GLN A 183 10.44 -1.59 -9.81
CA GLN A 183 10.43 -1.87 -8.38
C GLN A 183 9.01 -1.97 -7.86
N ILE A 184 8.74 -3.02 -7.08
CA ILE A 184 7.45 -3.23 -6.39
C ILE A 184 7.67 -3.01 -4.90
N LYS A 185 6.89 -2.10 -4.31
CA LYS A 185 6.97 -1.72 -2.90
C LYS A 185 5.68 -2.04 -2.19
N ASN A 186 5.79 -2.53 -0.95
CA ASN A 186 4.64 -2.60 -0.05
C ASN A 186 4.51 -1.27 0.72
N VAL A 187 3.42 -0.56 0.48
CA VAL A 187 3.14 0.75 1.05
C VAL A 187 1.93 0.63 1.98
N LYS A 188 2.08 1.11 3.22
CA LYS A 188 0.97 1.14 4.18
C LYS A 188 0.08 2.35 3.89
N LEU A 189 -1.20 2.29 4.28
CA LEU A 189 -2.14 3.39 4.08
C LEU A 189 -1.61 4.77 4.51
N TYR A 190 -0.97 4.86 5.69
CA TYR A 190 -0.42 6.12 6.21
C TYR A 190 0.90 6.56 5.56
N ASP A 191 1.48 5.72 4.71
CA ASP A 191 2.76 5.94 4.02
C ASP A 191 2.56 6.17 2.52
N LEU A 192 1.31 6.25 2.06
CA LEU A 192 0.98 6.65 0.69
C LEU A 192 1.50 8.07 0.41
N PRO A 193 2.08 8.32 -0.79
CA PRO A 193 2.63 9.63 -1.16
C PRO A 193 1.53 10.69 -1.25
N SER A 194 1.89 11.98 -1.18
CA SER A 194 0.88 13.05 -1.07
C SER A 194 0.08 13.29 -2.36
N ASP A 195 0.64 12.94 -3.51
CA ASP A 195 0.05 13.16 -4.83
C ASP A 195 -1.12 12.23 -5.20
N VAL A 196 -1.41 11.22 -4.37
CA VAL A 196 -2.63 10.41 -4.54
C VAL A 196 -3.90 11.12 -4.03
N TYR A 197 -3.72 12.15 -3.21
CA TYR A 197 -4.77 12.97 -2.62
C TYR A 197 -4.95 14.26 -3.40
N ILE A 198 -6.19 14.68 -3.62
CA ILE A 198 -6.52 15.96 -4.26
C ILE A 198 -6.71 17.07 -3.22
N GLU A 199 -6.92 18.30 -3.69
CA GLU A 199 -7.23 19.42 -2.81
C GLU A 199 -8.47 19.14 -1.94
N GLY A 200 -8.35 19.37 -0.64
CA GLY A 200 -9.41 19.10 0.35
C GLY A 200 -9.38 17.70 0.98
N GLU A 201 -8.63 16.76 0.40
CA GLU A 201 -8.47 15.41 0.95
C GLU A 201 -7.37 15.33 2.02
N VAL A 202 -7.63 14.53 3.06
CA VAL A 202 -6.72 14.40 4.22
C VAL A 202 -6.19 12.99 4.34
N ARG A 203 -4.87 12.82 4.26
CA ARG A 203 -4.21 11.54 4.48
C ARG A 203 -4.63 10.89 5.82
N PRO A 204 -4.96 9.58 5.83
CA PRO A 204 -5.18 8.83 7.07
C PRO A 204 -3.94 8.78 7.96
N LYS A 205 -4.09 9.15 9.23
CA LYS A 205 -3.00 9.10 10.22
C LYS A 205 -2.88 7.72 10.84
N LYS A 206 -1.65 7.32 11.19
CA LYS A 206 -1.39 6.09 11.94
C LYS A 206 -2.09 6.17 13.30
N VAL A 207 -3.07 5.30 13.54
CA VAL A 207 -3.75 5.20 14.83
C VAL A 207 -2.81 4.53 15.84
N ASN A 208 -2.18 5.32 16.71
CA ASN A 208 -1.47 4.79 17.87
C ASN A 208 -2.50 4.34 18.91
N LYS A 209 -2.86 3.05 18.92
CA LYS A 209 -3.61 2.47 20.04
C LYS A 209 -2.74 2.55 21.30
N LYS A 210 -2.97 3.57 22.15
CA LYS A 210 -2.54 3.52 23.55
C LYS A 210 -3.16 2.26 24.15
N ARG A 211 -2.34 1.30 24.56
CA ARG A 211 -2.81 0.16 25.37
C ARG A 211 -3.51 0.74 26.58
N LYS A 212 -4.84 0.56 26.68
CA LYS A 212 -5.57 0.75 27.93
C LYS A 212 -5.02 -0.31 28.88
N LYS A 213 -4.32 0.12 29.93
CA LYS A 213 -3.95 -0.75 31.03
C LYS A 213 -5.24 -1.00 31.80
N ASP A 214 -5.87 -2.14 31.59
CA ASP A 214 -6.98 -2.57 32.45
C ASP A 214 -6.45 -2.73 33.87
N SER A 215 -6.95 -1.88 34.77
CA SER A 215 -6.72 -1.97 36.20
C SER A 215 -8.02 -2.35 36.89
N GLN A 216 -8.34 -3.64 36.88
CA GLN A 216 -9.23 -4.32 37.83
C GLN A 216 -8.78 -5.79 37.86
N SER A 217 -8.67 -6.52 38.95
CA SER A 217 -8.54 -6.30 40.39
C SER A 217 -8.40 -7.72 40.95
N ASP A 218 -7.44 -8.02 41.82
CA ASP A 218 -7.52 -9.23 42.64
C ASP A 218 -6.93 -8.96 44.03
N GLN A 219 -7.75 -8.33 44.88
CA GLN A 219 -7.56 -8.39 46.32
C GLN A 219 -8.25 -9.66 46.84
N LEU A 220 -7.52 -10.78 46.83
CA LEU A 220 -7.90 -11.95 47.62
C LEU A 220 -7.55 -11.68 49.09
N LYS A 221 -8.59 -11.34 49.85
CA LYS A 221 -8.62 -11.34 51.32
C LYS A 221 -8.11 -12.67 51.85
N ARG A 222 -6.98 -12.67 52.58
CA ARG A 222 -6.56 -13.83 53.39
C ARG A 222 -7.24 -13.75 54.76
N ALA A 223 -8.12 -14.70 55.03
CA ALA A 223 -8.81 -14.88 56.30
C ALA A 223 -7.82 -15.24 57.43
N LYS A 224 -8.04 -14.67 58.62
CA LYS A 224 -7.42 -15.06 59.88
C LYS A 224 -7.93 -16.45 60.28
N SER A 225 -7.04 -17.42 60.38
CA SER A 225 -7.28 -18.66 61.12
C SER A 225 -6.69 -18.51 62.53
N VAL A 226 -7.57 -18.46 63.52
CA VAL A 226 -7.26 -18.70 64.93
C VAL A 226 -7.17 -20.21 65.13
N SER A 227 -6.06 -20.71 65.67
CA SER A 227 -6.01 -22.05 66.28
C SER A 227 -5.49 -21.91 67.71
N ALA A 228 -6.38 -22.19 68.66
CA ALA A 228 -6.10 -22.21 70.09
C ALA A 228 -5.32 -23.48 70.49
N SER A 229 -4.38 -23.29 71.44
CA SER A 229 -3.88 -24.18 72.51
C SER A 229 -3.65 -25.67 72.21
N THR A 230 -2.53 -26.28 72.64
CA THR A 230 -2.41 -26.87 74.00
C THR A 230 -0.95 -27.27 74.31
N THR A 231 -0.49 -26.89 75.52
CA THR A 231 0.60 -27.36 76.42
C THR A 231 1.76 -28.27 75.94
N SER A 232 2.97 -27.97 76.42
CA SER A 232 3.67 -28.82 77.41
C SER A 232 4.80 -28.06 78.12
N VAL A 233 5.06 -28.48 79.35
CA VAL A 233 5.81 -27.84 80.44
C VAL A 233 7.12 -28.62 80.68
N THR A 234 8.15 -27.93 81.19
CA THR A 234 9.37 -28.42 81.89
C THR A 234 10.39 -29.22 81.07
N SER A 235 11.70 -29.08 81.26
CA SER A 235 12.47 -28.66 82.45
C SER A 235 13.66 -27.77 82.08
#